data_AF-A0A522FGG8-F1
#
_entry.id   AF-A0A522FGG8-F1
#
_cell.length_a   1.000
_cell.length_b   1.000
_cell.length_c   1.000
_cell.angle_alpha   90.00
_cell.angle_beta   90.00
_cell.angle_gamma   90.00
#
_symmetry.space_group_name_H-M   'P 1'
#
loop_
_entity.id
_entity.type
_entity.pdbx_description
1 polymer ?
#
loop_
_entity_poly.entity_id
_entity_poly.type
_entity_poly.pdbx_seq_one_letter_code
_entity_poly.pdbx_strand_id
1 'polypeptide(L)'
;MNTTTSDQDIVLHRKNNVQFLFKEFARAAIAADTPPNGIEKAFAAHIQVHPTMWSQIKGVRIINDKLARQIEKHCRRPVGWLDYERDEQEKTAADAAEQRFLELAARVWRASNSKGKRALRTHLMEIELVQERADD
;
A
#
# COMPACT_ATOMS: atom_id res chain seq x y z
N MET A 1 11.46 -12.35 -34.46
CA MET A 1 12.20 -12.58 -33.20
C MET A 1 12.25 -11.25 -32.46
N ASN A 2 11.59 -11.15 -31.29
CA ASN A 2 11.73 -10.12 -30.22
C ASN A 2 10.58 -10.21 -29.18
N THR A 3 10.10 -11.40 -28.80
CA THR A 3 8.94 -11.55 -27.89
C THR A 3 9.29 -11.63 -26.40
N THR A 4 10.56 -11.90 -26.05
CA THR A 4 10.95 -12.17 -24.65
C THR A 4 10.95 -10.91 -23.77
N THR A 5 11.32 -9.75 -24.31
CA THR A 5 11.36 -8.49 -23.56
C THR A 5 9.96 -8.05 -23.13
N SER A 6 8.98 -8.11 -24.05
CA SER A 6 7.59 -7.72 -23.77
C SER A 6 6.90 -8.58 -22.70
N ASP A 7 7.27 -9.86 -22.57
CA ASP A 7 6.64 -10.77 -21.61
C ASP A 7 7.27 -10.62 -20.20
N GLN A 8 8.57 -10.33 -20.13
CA GLN A 8 9.24 -9.97 -18.86
C GLN A 8 8.75 -8.63 -18.31
N ASP A 9 8.55 -7.64 -19.19
CA ASP A 9 8.01 -6.34 -18.82
C ASP A 9 6.60 -6.47 -18.22
N ILE A 10 5.73 -7.29 -18.82
CA ILE A 10 4.39 -7.58 -18.29
C ILE A 10 4.46 -8.20 -16.89
N VAL A 11 5.35 -9.16 -16.66
CA VAL A 11 5.50 -9.80 -15.34
C VAL A 11 5.90 -8.77 -14.29
N LEU A 12 6.84 -7.88 -14.63
CA LEU A 12 7.29 -6.81 -13.75
C LEU A 12 6.17 -5.80 -13.47
N HIS A 13 5.46 -5.34 -14.51
CA HIS A 13 4.35 -4.41 -14.38
C HIS A 13 3.26 -4.96 -13.47
N ARG A 14 2.81 -6.20 -13.71
CA ARG A 14 1.78 -6.85 -12.89
C ARG A 14 2.19 -6.88 -11.42
N LYS A 15 3.44 -7.26 -11.12
CA LYS A 15 3.95 -7.31 -9.74
C LYS A 15 3.92 -5.92 -9.09
N ASN A 16 4.49 -4.93 -9.76
CA ASN A 16 4.58 -3.56 -9.25
C ASN A 16 3.19 -2.92 -9.08
N ASN A 17 2.26 -3.21 -9.99
CA ASN A 17 0.91 -2.66 -9.98
C ASN A 17 0.05 -3.30 -8.88
N VAL A 18 0.18 -4.61 -8.64
CA VAL A 18 -0.49 -5.26 -7.51
C VAL A 18 0.02 -4.75 -6.16
N GLN A 19 1.32 -4.49 -6.02
CA GLN A 19 1.86 -3.89 -4.80
C GLN A 19 1.30 -2.49 -4.54
N PHE A 20 1.08 -1.70 -5.59
CA PHE A 20 0.43 -0.41 -5.46
C PHE A 20 -1.04 -0.54 -5.02
N LEU A 21 -1.81 -1.43 -5.63
CA LEU A 21 -3.20 -1.68 -5.20
C LEU A 21 -3.27 -2.12 -3.73
N PHE A 22 -2.29 -2.91 -3.27
CA PHE A 22 -2.20 -3.26 -1.85
C PHE A 22 -1.89 -2.04 -0.96
N LYS A 23 -0.97 -1.16 -1.34
CA LYS A 23 -0.70 0.08 -0.60
C LYS A 23 -1.93 0.98 -0.53
N GLU A 24 -2.65 1.16 -1.64
CA GLU A 24 -3.92 1.91 -1.67
C GLU A 24 -4.95 1.28 -0.71
N PHE A 25 -5.11 -0.05 -0.77
CA PHE A 25 -6.01 -0.77 0.11
C PHE A 25 -5.61 -0.63 1.58
N ALA A 26 -4.33 -0.75 1.90
CA ALA A 26 -3.82 -0.61 3.26
C ALA A 26 -4.08 0.78 3.83
N ARG A 27 -3.85 1.84 3.05
CA ARG A 27 -4.17 3.22 3.45
C ARG A 27 -5.65 3.39 3.77
N ALA A 28 -6.52 2.87 2.90
CA ALA A 28 -7.96 2.92 3.14
C ALA A 28 -8.38 2.11 4.38
N ALA A 29 -7.75 0.97 4.62
CA ALA A 29 -8.01 0.13 5.78
C ALA A 29 -7.55 0.79 7.09
N ILE A 30 -6.36 1.41 7.10
CA ILE A 30 -5.83 2.17 8.24
C ILE A 30 -6.73 3.38 8.54
N ALA A 31 -7.18 4.10 7.51
CA ALA A 31 -8.12 5.21 7.68
C ALA A 31 -9.50 4.77 8.19
N ALA A 32 -9.83 3.49 8.08
CA ALA A 32 -11.03 2.86 8.60
C ALA A 32 -10.76 2.08 9.91
N ASP A 33 -9.68 2.40 10.62
CA ASP A 33 -9.28 1.80 11.91
C ASP A 33 -9.12 0.26 11.88
N THR A 34 -8.72 -0.29 10.74
CA THR A 34 -8.43 -1.73 10.63
C THR A 34 -7.04 -2.04 11.22
N PRO A 35 -6.91 -3.01 12.15
CA PRO A 35 -5.63 -3.37 12.74
C PRO A 35 -4.58 -3.81 11.69
N PRO A 36 -3.30 -3.39 11.80
CA PRO A 36 -2.25 -3.66 10.81
C PRO A 36 -2.07 -5.15 10.49
N ASN A 37 -2.16 -6.00 11.52
CA ASN A 37 -1.98 -7.45 11.42
C ASN A 37 -3.09 -8.13 10.58
N GLY A 38 -4.22 -7.47 10.37
CA GLY A 38 -5.36 -7.97 9.59
C GLY A 38 -5.34 -7.56 8.12
N ILE A 39 -4.59 -6.53 7.74
CA ILE A 39 -4.69 -5.89 6.42
C ILE A 39 -4.28 -6.85 5.30
N GLU A 40 -3.21 -7.62 5.47
CA GLU A 40 -2.78 -8.60 4.45
C GLU A 40 -3.81 -9.71 4.24
N LYS A 41 -4.40 -10.20 5.34
CA LYS A 41 -5.45 -11.23 5.30
C LYS A 41 -6.72 -10.67 4.66
N ALA A 42 -7.07 -9.43 4.98
CA ALA A 42 -8.20 -8.71 4.41
C ALA A 42 -8.01 -8.47 2.91
N PHE A 43 -6.81 -8.07 2.47
CA PHE A 43 -6.52 -7.90 1.05
C PHE A 43 -6.57 -9.23 0.30
N ALA A 44 -5.97 -10.29 0.86
CA ALA A 44 -6.05 -11.63 0.28
C ALA A 44 -7.50 -12.08 0.10
N ALA A 45 -8.36 -11.88 1.11
CA ALA A 45 -9.79 -12.14 1.02
C ALA A 45 -10.48 -11.25 -0.03
N HIS A 46 -10.12 -9.96 -0.11
CA HIS A 46 -10.68 -9.00 -1.06
C HIS A 46 -10.45 -9.42 -2.51
N ILE A 47 -9.23 -9.86 -2.86
CA ILE A 47 -8.90 -10.38 -4.20
C ILE A 47 -9.18 -11.87 -4.36
N GLN A 48 -9.82 -12.51 -3.38
CA GLN A 48 -10.19 -13.93 -3.37
C GLN A 48 -9.02 -14.90 -3.56
N VAL A 49 -7.94 -14.70 -2.82
CA VAL A 49 -6.80 -15.63 -2.73
C VAL A 49 -6.56 -16.07 -1.29
N HIS A 50 -5.92 -17.22 -1.12
CA HIS A 50 -5.49 -17.66 0.21
C HIS A 50 -4.37 -16.77 0.75
N PRO A 51 -4.28 -16.51 2.08
CA PRO A 51 -3.20 -15.70 2.66
C PRO A 51 -1.79 -16.18 2.28
N THR A 52 -1.55 -17.50 2.26
CA THR A 52 -0.27 -18.07 1.79
C THR A 52 0.05 -17.70 0.34
N MET A 53 -0.98 -17.68 -0.52
CA MET A 53 -0.82 -17.31 -1.92
C MET A 53 -0.49 -15.82 -2.06
N TRP A 54 -1.10 -14.96 -1.24
CA TRP A 54 -0.72 -13.55 -1.17
C TRP A 54 0.75 -13.36 -0.75
N SER A 55 1.22 -14.08 0.28
CA SER A 55 2.63 -14.06 0.68
C SER A 55 3.56 -14.49 -0.47
N GLN A 56 3.16 -15.48 -1.27
CA GLN A 56 3.90 -15.90 -2.45
C GLN A 56 3.90 -14.84 -3.57
N ILE A 57 2.77 -14.17 -3.83
CA ILE A 57 2.65 -13.08 -4.81
C ILE A 57 3.58 -11.92 -4.45
N LYS A 58 3.71 -11.57 -3.16
CA LYS A 58 4.66 -10.55 -2.70
C LYS A 58 6.12 -10.93 -2.97
N GLY A 59 6.47 -12.20 -2.82
CA GLY A 59 7.83 -12.70 -2.98
C GLY A 59 8.16 -13.12 -4.41
N VAL A 60 7.85 -14.39 -4.72
CA VAL A 60 8.43 -15.16 -5.83
C VAL A 60 7.44 -15.50 -6.94
N ARG A 61 6.14 -15.42 -6.68
CA ARG A 61 5.13 -15.93 -7.62
C ARG A 61 4.82 -14.93 -8.72
N ILE A 62 4.87 -15.43 -9.96
CA ILE A 62 4.46 -14.69 -11.16
C ILE A 62 2.93 -14.60 -11.24
N ILE A 63 2.43 -13.45 -11.67
CA ILE A 63 1.01 -13.18 -11.86
C ILE A 63 0.63 -13.49 -13.31
N ASN A 64 -0.09 -14.58 -13.52
CA ASN A 64 -0.61 -14.96 -14.83
C ASN A 64 -1.83 -14.09 -15.22
N ASP A 65 -2.26 -14.20 -16.48
CA ASP A 65 -3.35 -13.38 -17.01
C ASP A 65 -4.65 -13.58 -16.23
N LYS A 66 -5.04 -14.83 -15.93
CA LYS A 66 -6.25 -15.13 -15.15
C LYS A 66 -6.23 -14.45 -13.77
N LEU A 67 -5.10 -14.52 -13.06
CA LEU A 67 -4.95 -13.89 -11.76
C LEU A 67 -4.93 -12.36 -11.89
N ALA A 68 -4.31 -11.82 -12.94
CA ALA A 68 -4.33 -10.38 -13.20
C ALA A 68 -5.77 -9.87 -13.40
N ARG A 69 -6.58 -10.52 -14.25
CA ARG A 69 -7.99 -10.15 -14.45
C ARG A 69 -8.82 -10.26 -13.17
N GLN A 70 -8.57 -11.28 -12.35
CA GLN A 70 -9.24 -11.43 -11.07
C GLN A 70 -8.94 -10.24 -10.16
N ILE A 71 -7.66 -9.88 -10.00
CA ILE A 71 -7.25 -8.76 -9.14
C ILE A 71 -7.85 -7.44 -9.64
N GLU A 72 -7.79 -7.18 -10.95
CA GLU A 72 -8.40 -5.96 -11.54
C GLU A 72 -9.89 -5.86 -11.23
N LYS A 73 -10.63 -6.95 -11.39
CA LYS A 73 -12.06 -7.00 -11.10
C LYS A 73 -12.35 -6.65 -9.63
N HIS A 74 -11.61 -7.25 -8.69
CA HIS A 74 -11.81 -7.01 -7.27
C HIS A 74 -11.40 -5.61 -6.84
N CYS A 75 -10.31 -5.08 -7.40
CA CYS A 75 -9.84 -3.73 -7.16
C CYS A 75 -10.53 -2.65 -8.01
N ARG A 76 -11.59 -3.00 -8.76
CA ARG A 76 -12.36 -2.10 -9.63
C ARG A 76 -11.47 -1.32 -10.62
N ARG A 77 -10.49 -2.02 -11.20
CA ARG A 77 -9.63 -1.50 -12.27
C ARG A 77 -10.10 -2.04 -13.63
N PRO A 78 -9.92 -1.28 -14.72
CA PRO A 78 -10.27 -1.76 -16.06
C PRO A 78 -9.41 -2.97 -16.44
N VAL A 79 -9.90 -3.77 -17.39
CA VAL A 79 -9.13 -4.89 -17.95
C VAL A 79 -7.85 -4.36 -18.60
N GLY A 80 -6.72 -5.00 -18.30
CA GLY A 80 -5.40 -4.64 -18.81
C GLY A 80 -4.64 -3.67 -17.91
N TRP A 81 -5.27 -3.15 -16.85
CA TRP A 81 -4.67 -2.16 -15.97
C TRP A 81 -3.36 -2.62 -15.33
N LEU A 82 -3.21 -3.91 -15.01
CA LEU A 82 -2.00 -4.45 -14.42
C LEU A 82 -0.85 -4.66 -15.42
N ASP A 83 -1.12 -4.72 -16.72
CA ASP A 83 -0.14 -5.16 -17.74
C ASP A 83 0.80 -4.06 -18.21
N TYR A 84 0.38 -2.81 -18.07
CA TYR A 84 1.13 -1.66 -18.55
C TYR A 84 1.97 -1.06 -17.43
N GLU A 85 3.09 -0.46 -17.82
CA GLU A 85 3.80 0.45 -16.95
C GLU A 85 2.84 1.57 -16.54
N ARG A 86 2.81 1.86 -15.25
CA ARG A 86 1.99 2.93 -14.70
C ARG A 86 2.95 4.00 -14.23
N ASP A 87 2.74 5.23 -14.72
CA ASP A 87 3.57 6.39 -14.42
C ASP A 87 3.93 6.40 -12.93
N GLU A 88 5.22 6.29 -12.69
CA GLU A 88 5.81 6.24 -11.36
C GLU A 88 5.44 7.51 -10.58
N GLN A 89 5.06 8.60 -11.24
CA GLN A 89 4.48 9.81 -10.65
C GLN A 89 3.24 9.55 -9.78
N GLU A 90 2.30 8.69 -10.19
CA GLU A 90 1.05 8.48 -9.42
C GLU A 90 1.32 7.63 -8.16
N LYS A 91 2.24 6.66 -8.29
CA LYS A 91 2.78 5.86 -7.17
C LYS A 91 3.64 6.69 -6.21
N THR A 92 4.52 7.50 -6.78
CA THR A 92 5.53 8.28 -6.06
C THR A 92 4.93 9.53 -5.45
N ALA A 93 3.88 10.14 -6.00
CA ALA A 93 3.30 11.36 -5.42
C ALA A 93 2.69 11.11 -4.03
N ALA A 94 1.97 10.00 -3.85
CA ALA A 94 1.43 9.62 -2.55
C ALA A 94 2.55 9.24 -1.57
N ASP A 95 3.51 8.41 -2.01
CA ASP A 95 4.66 8.00 -1.21
C ASP A 95 5.57 9.22 -0.88
N ALA A 96 5.71 10.20 -1.77
CA ALA A 96 6.53 11.40 -1.59
C ALA A 96 5.85 12.43 -0.68
N ALA A 97 4.52 12.58 -0.73
CA ALA A 97 3.80 13.43 0.22
C ALA A 97 3.96 12.91 1.65
N GLU A 98 3.81 11.59 1.84
CA GLU A 98 4.06 10.90 3.10
C GLU A 98 5.51 11.06 3.56
N GLN A 99 6.48 10.84 2.66
CA GLN A 99 7.91 11.02 2.96
C GLN A 99 8.27 12.46 3.34
N ARG A 100 7.71 13.45 2.64
CA ARG A 100 7.90 14.88 2.95
C ARG A 100 7.33 15.23 4.32
N PHE A 101 6.17 14.67 4.67
CA PHE A 101 5.59 14.84 6.00
C PHE A 101 6.52 14.30 7.09
N LEU A 102 7.02 13.06 6.93
CA LEU A 102 7.95 12.44 7.90
C LEU A 102 9.24 13.25 8.05
N GLU A 103 9.79 13.76 6.94
CA GLU A 103 10.99 14.59 6.96
C GLU A 103 10.77 15.90 7.73
N LEU A 104 9.64 16.58 7.47
CA LEU A 104 9.25 17.80 8.18
C LEU A 104 9.03 17.53 9.67
N ALA A 105 8.30 16.46 10.02
CA ALA A 105 8.06 16.07 11.40
C ALA A 105 9.37 15.79 12.15
N ALA A 106 10.31 15.06 11.53
CA ALA A 106 11.62 14.78 12.10
C ALA A 106 12.45 16.06 12.30
N ARG A 107 12.39 16.99 11.34
CA ARG A 107 13.08 18.30 11.42
C ARG A 107 12.53 19.13 12.57
N VAL A 108 11.20 19.25 12.67
CA VAL A 108 10.52 19.96 13.75
C VAL A 108 10.84 19.31 15.10
N TRP A 109 10.81 17.98 15.20
CA TRP A 109 11.14 17.27 16.44
C TRP A 109 12.55 17.56 16.94
N ARG A 110 13.54 17.54 16.04
CA ARG A 110 14.95 17.81 16.39
C ARG A 110 15.18 19.28 16.76
N ALA A 111 14.54 20.21 16.08
CA ALA A 111 14.67 21.65 16.33
C ALA A 111 13.86 22.16 17.55
N SER A 112 12.89 21.37 18.02
CA SER A 112 11.98 21.78 19.10
C SER A 112 12.54 21.56 20.50
N ASN A 113 12.21 22.49 21.40
CA ASN A 113 12.38 22.33 22.84
C ASN A 113 11.31 21.39 23.44
N SER A 114 11.34 21.18 24.76
CA SER A 114 10.39 20.32 25.48
C SER A 114 8.91 20.70 25.27
N LYS A 115 8.59 22.00 25.10
CA LYS A 115 7.23 22.47 24.80
C LYS A 115 6.82 22.12 23.36
N GLY A 116 7.69 22.35 22.38
CA GLY A 116 7.42 22.01 20.98
C GLY A 116 7.30 20.50 20.74
N LYS A 117 8.14 19.70 21.41
CA LYS A 117 8.04 18.23 21.38
C LYS A 117 6.74 17.73 22.01
N ARG A 118 6.30 18.33 23.13
CA ARG A 118 5.00 18.01 23.73
C ARG A 118 3.85 18.35 22.79
N ALA A 119 3.84 19.53 22.18
CA ALA A 119 2.78 19.90 21.23
C ALA A 119 2.71 18.97 20.02
N LEU A 120 3.86 18.63 19.41
CA LEU A 120 3.92 17.67 18.32
C LEU A 120 3.45 16.27 18.77
N ARG A 121 3.86 15.83 19.96
CA ARG A 121 3.40 14.55 20.53
C ARG A 121 1.90 14.57 20.81
N THR A 122 1.34 15.66 21.34
CA THR A 122 -0.10 15.80 21.56
C THR A 122 -0.88 15.69 20.26
N HIS A 123 -0.46 16.39 19.19
CA HIS A 123 -1.14 16.29 17.90
C HIS A 123 -1.03 14.89 17.27
N LEU A 124 0.09 14.18 17.48
CA LEU A 124 0.23 12.80 17.03
C LEU A 124 -0.60 11.82 17.89
N MET A 125 -0.69 12.07 19.19
CA MET A 125 -1.43 11.24 20.16
C MET A 125 -2.94 11.50 20.17
N GLU A 126 -3.42 12.67 19.78
CA GLU A 126 -4.85 12.94 19.60
C GLU A 126 -5.47 12.00 18.54
N ILE A 127 -4.63 11.48 17.64
CA ILE A 127 -5.01 10.44 16.67
C ILE A 127 -4.93 9.03 17.29
N GLU A 128 -4.01 8.80 18.23
CA GLU A 128 -3.75 7.50 18.87
C GLU A 128 -4.71 7.19 20.05
N LEU A 129 -5.18 8.22 20.78
CA LEU A 129 -6.09 8.09 21.94
C LEU A 129 -7.55 7.78 21.59
N VAL A 130 -7.92 7.80 20.31
CA VAL A 130 -9.22 7.27 19.84
C VAL A 130 -9.19 5.73 19.81
N GLN A 131 -8.01 5.12 19.72
CA GLN A 131 -7.84 3.66 19.61
C GLN A 131 -7.89 2.94 20.97
N GLU A 132 -7.38 3.54 22.05
CA GLU A 132 -7.32 2.88 23.39
C GLU A 132 -8.67 2.82 24.15
N ARG A 133 -9.72 3.51 23.67
CA ARG A 133 -11.03 3.56 24.35
C ARG A 133 -12.06 2.58 23.76
N ALA A 134 -11.68 1.84 22.71
CA ALA A 134 -12.56 0.90 22.00
C ALA A 134 -12.27 -0.58 22.35
N ASP A 135 -11.29 -0.84 23.21
CA ASP A 135 -10.89 -2.18 23.67
C ASP A 135 -11.34 -2.50 25.13
N ASP A 136 -12.16 -1.64 25.75
CA ASP A 136 -12.87 -1.86 27.03
C ASP A 136 -14.40 -2.02 26.79
#